data_AF-A0A094AXP7-F1
#
_entry.id   AF-A0A094AXP7-F1
#
_cell.length_a   1.000
_cell.length_b   1.000
_cell.length_c   1.000
_cell.angle_alpha   90.00
_cell.angle_beta   90.00
_cell.angle_gamma   90.00
#
_symmetry.space_group_name_H-M   'P 1'
#
loop_
_entity.id
_entity.type
_entity.pdbx_description
1 polymer ?
#
loop_
_entity_poly.entity_id
_entity_poly.type
_entity_poly.pdbx_seq_one_letter_code
_entity_poly.pdbx_strand_id
1 'polypeptide(L)'
;MWEACYLREDEEGPETLDVETVIDRDLFRSSDGSAANTARTLHLPLDYFATFEVATLNPEGLPGITITYAKLAEFLDQAERLQRIRQPALGEKRIGKKSSRQTRKRKRRSTPPEQLSSDRERDFRNAESKVEGRTVVEDGDFEHRTREGIDIPERRQSRRMRLIPS
;
A
#
# COMPACT_ATOMS: atom_id res chain seq x y z
N MET A 1 9.55 -23.18 12.13
CA MET A 1 8.45 -24.13 11.92
C MET A 1 9.11 -25.48 11.97
N TRP A 2 8.49 -26.44 12.64
CA TRP A 2 9.06 -27.76 12.83
C TRP A 2 8.26 -28.72 11.96
N GLU A 3 8.95 -29.61 11.25
CA GLU A 3 8.32 -30.68 10.49
C GLU A 3 8.72 -32.02 11.12
N ALA A 4 7.75 -32.93 11.16
CA ALA A 4 8.00 -34.30 11.58
C ALA A 4 8.72 -35.04 10.46
N CYS A 5 9.85 -35.66 10.76
CA CYS A 5 10.56 -36.54 9.83
C CYS A 5 10.65 -37.96 10.41
N TYR A 6 10.49 -38.97 9.55
CA TYR A 6 10.61 -40.37 9.95
C TYR A 6 11.97 -40.88 9.48
N LEU A 7 12.81 -41.26 10.42
CA LEU A 7 14.11 -41.85 10.16
C LEU A 7 13.99 -43.37 10.25
N ARG A 8 14.48 -44.07 9.22
CA ARG A 8 14.71 -45.52 9.27
C ARG A 8 16.20 -45.77 9.46
N GLU A 9 16.57 -46.43 10.54
CA GLU A 9 17.97 -46.78 10.82
C GLU A 9 18.49 -47.87 9.86
N ASP A 10 17.61 -48.77 9.38
CA ASP A 10 17.89 -49.86 8.42
C ASP A 10 16.64 -50.20 7.56
N GLU A 11 16.77 -50.96 6.47
CA GLU A 11 15.65 -51.37 5.58
C GLU A 11 14.49 -52.09 6.32
N GLU A 12 14.79 -52.71 7.47
CA GLU A 12 13.85 -53.51 8.27
C GLU A 12 13.70 -53.01 9.73
N GLY A 13 14.30 -51.86 10.06
CA GLY A 13 14.28 -51.28 11.40
C GLY A 13 12.99 -50.49 11.72
N PRO A 14 12.65 -50.31 13.01
CA PRO A 14 11.51 -49.49 13.40
C PRO A 14 11.71 -48.02 12.98
N GLU A 15 10.66 -47.42 12.39
CA GLU A 15 10.65 -45.99 12.08
C GLU A 15 10.69 -45.17 13.37
N THR A 16 11.70 -44.31 13.49
CA THR A 16 11.82 -43.36 14.58
C THR A 16 11.31 -42.00 14.12
N LEU A 17 10.33 -41.45 14.85
CA LEU A 17 9.81 -40.11 14.61
C LEU A 17 10.77 -39.08 15.21
N ASP A 18 11.36 -38.26 14.36
CA ASP A 18 12.22 -37.13 14.74
C ASP A 18 11.58 -35.81 14.30
N VAL A 19 12.15 -34.69 14.75
CA VAL A 19 11.64 -33.35 14.51
C VAL A 19 12.75 -32.48 13.93
N GLU A 20 12.59 -32.07 12.67
CA GLU A 20 13.57 -31.23 11.98
C GLU A 20 13.19 -29.75 12.07
N THR A 21 14.20 -28.91 12.31
CA THR A 21 14.05 -27.45 12.29
C THR A 21 14.07 -26.96 10.85
N VAL A 22 12.90 -26.86 10.23
CA VAL A 22 12.78 -26.47 8.80
C VAL A 22 12.99 -24.97 8.56
N ILE A 23 12.91 -24.14 9.62
CA ILE A 23 13.22 -22.71 9.51
C ILE A 23 14.43 -22.41 10.37
N ASP A 24 15.57 -22.23 9.71
CA ASP A 24 16.72 -21.57 10.29
C ASP A 24 16.34 -20.10 10.55
N ARG A 25 16.28 -19.72 11.82
CA ARG A 25 15.81 -18.39 12.23
C ARG A 25 16.95 -17.41 12.17
N ASP A 26 17.26 -16.98 10.96
CA ASP A 26 18.16 -15.86 10.75
C ASP A 26 17.51 -14.55 11.22
N LEU A 27 17.91 -14.09 12.39
CA LEU A 27 17.40 -12.86 12.95
C LEU A 27 18.07 -11.65 12.27
N PHE A 28 17.25 -10.73 11.77
CA PHE A 28 17.68 -9.40 11.31
C PHE A 28 17.72 -8.38 12.46
N ARG A 29 17.17 -8.71 13.64
CA ARG A 29 17.19 -7.88 14.85
C ARG A 29 17.38 -8.74 16.10
N SER A 30 18.23 -8.29 17.02
CA SER A 30 18.40 -8.91 18.34
C SER A 30 17.23 -8.61 19.27
N SER A 31 17.16 -9.33 20.39
CA SER A 31 16.20 -9.07 21.49
C SER A 31 16.22 -7.62 21.97
N ASP A 32 17.39 -7.00 21.93
CA ASP A 32 17.64 -5.66 22.46
C ASP A 32 17.22 -4.55 21.48
N GLY A 33 16.72 -4.93 20.30
CA GLY A 33 16.30 -4.01 19.25
C GLY A 33 17.40 -3.58 18.29
N SER A 34 18.65 -3.98 18.50
CA SER A 34 19.75 -3.70 17.57
C SER A 34 19.65 -4.54 16.30
N ALA A 35 20.03 -3.97 15.15
CA ALA A 35 20.15 -4.73 13.90
C ALA A 35 21.18 -5.86 14.05
N ALA A 36 20.81 -7.07 13.64
CA ALA A 36 21.65 -8.25 13.62
C ALA A 36 21.85 -8.70 12.16
N ASN A 37 23.00 -9.31 11.86
CA ASN A 37 23.28 -9.91 10.55
C ASN A 37 23.06 -8.96 9.36
N THR A 38 23.53 -7.70 9.47
CA THR A 38 23.26 -6.63 8.49
C THR A 38 23.71 -6.93 7.06
N ALA A 39 24.70 -7.79 6.89
CA ALA A 39 25.23 -8.22 5.60
C ALA A 39 24.37 -9.30 4.91
N ARG A 40 23.45 -9.97 5.62
CA ARG A 40 22.57 -10.97 5.00
C ARG A 40 21.51 -10.31 4.13
N THR A 41 21.05 -11.06 3.14
CA THR A 41 20.05 -10.63 2.16
C THR A 41 18.92 -11.64 2.06
N LEU A 42 17.69 -11.13 2.04
CA LEU A 42 16.49 -11.86 1.68
C LEU A 42 16.24 -11.71 0.18
N HIS A 43 16.25 -12.81 -0.56
CA HIS A 43 15.86 -12.83 -1.96
C HIS A 43 14.39 -13.25 -2.07
N LEU A 44 13.59 -12.42 -2.73
CA LEU A 44 12.16 -12.61 -2.96
C LEU A 44 11.90 -12.73 -4.46
N PRO A 45 11.80 -13.96 -5.00
CA PRO A 45 11.41 -14.17 -6.39
C PRO A 45 10.02 -13.58 -6.63
N LEU A 46 9.87 -12.74 -7.66
CA LEU A 46 8.58 -12.14 -7.98
C LEU A 46 7.57 -13.13 -8.56
N ASP A 47 8.05 -14.26 -9.09
CA ASP A 47 7.21 -15.35 -9.60
C ASP A 47 6.22 -15.87 -8.55
N TYR A 48 6.59 -15.88 -7.26
CA TYR A 48 5.70 -16.30 -6.18
C TYR A 48 4.56 -15.33 -5.89
N PHE A 49 4.64 -14.09 -6.40
CA PHE A 49 3.62 -13.06 -6.23
C PHE A 49 2.86 -12.77 -7.53
N ALA A 50 3.30 -13.35 -8.64
CA ALA A 50 2.71 -13.15 -9.95
C ALA A 50 1.49 -14.05 -10.15
N THR A 51 0.51 -13.55 -10.90
CA THR A 51 -0.57 -14.41 -11.43
C THR A 51 -0.04 -15.30 -12.54
N PHE A 52 -0.70 -16.41 -12.80
CA PHE A 52 -0.31 -17.36 -13.84
C PHE A 52 -0.08 -16.70 -15.22
N GLU A 53 -0.93 -15.74 -15.58
CA GLU A 53 -0.82 -14.95 -16.81
C GLU A 53 0.47 -14.11 -16.87
N VAL A 54 0.96 -13.61 -15.73
CA VAL A 54 2.17 -12.79 -15.67
C VAL A 54 3.41 -13.66 -15.62
N ALA A 55 3.35 -14.80 -14.92
CA ALA A 55 4.44 -15.77 -14.88
C ALA A 55 4.70 -16.41 -16.26
N THR A 56 3.67 -16.58 -17.10
CA THR A 56 3.80 -17.17 -18.43
C THR A 56 4.31 -16.20 -19.50
N LEU A 57 4.26 -14.88 -19.24
CA LEU A 57 4.76 -13.85 -20.16
C LEU A 57 6.30 -13.81 -20.25
N ASN A 58 7.01 -14.27 -19.22
CA ASN A 58 8.47 -14.35 -19.20
C ASN A 58 8.93 -15.78 -18.88
N PRO A 59 9.29 -16.58 -19.89
CA PRO A 59 9.76 -17.95 -19.68
C PRO A 59 11.13 -18.02 -18.97
N GLU A 60 11.88 -16.91 -18.92
CA GLU A 60 13.13 -16.79 -18.16
C GLU A 60 12.91 -16.46 -16.66
N GLY A 61 11.65 -16.31 -16.22
CA GLY A 61 11.28 -15.95 -14.84
C GLY A 61 11.28 -14.44 -14.60
N LEU A 62 10.48 -13.98 -13.63
CA LEU A 62 10.48 -12.57 -13.23
C LEU A 62 11.70 -12.25 -12.37
N PRO A 63 12.28 -11.04 -12.51
CA PRO A 63 13.40 -10.63 -11.68
C PRO A 63 13.01 -10.67 -10.18
N GLY A 64 13.90 -11.18 -9.34
CA GLY A 64 13.71 -11.19 -7.89
C GLY A 64 14.05 -9.85 -7.23
N ILE A 65 13.42 -9.57 -6.08
CA ILE A 65 13.79 -8.45 -5.22
C ILE A 65 14.76 -8.95 -4.16
N THR A 66 15.92 -8.30 -4.04
CA THR A 66 16.85 -8.55 -2.94
C THR A 66 16.76 -7.46 -1.90
N ILE A 67 16.50 -7.82 -0.64
CA ILE A 67 16.38 -6.89 0.49
C ILE A 67 17.42 -7.25 1.53
N THR A 68 18.31 -6.31 1.90
CA THR A 68 19.27 -6.53 2.97
C THR A 68 18.60 -6.53 4.34
N TYR A 69 19.15 -7.27 5.29
CA TYR A 69 18.64 -7.31 6.66
C TYR A 69 18.77 -5.95 7.35
N ALA A 70 19.80 -5.17 7.01
CA ALA A 70 19.90 -3.78 7.42
C ALA A 70 18.67 -2.96 6.99
N LYS A 71 18.20 -3.15 5.75
CA LYS A 71 17.02 -2.45 5.24
C LYS A 71 15.74 -2.87 5.96
N LEU A 72 15.61 -4.16 6.30
CA LEU A 72 14.49 -4.66 7.08
C LEU A 72 14.46 -4.04 8.49
N ALA A 73 15.61 -3.94 9.15
CA ALA A 73 15.72 -3.28 10.44
C ALA A 73 15.33 -1.79 10.36
N GLU A 74 15.80 -1.06 9.34
CA GLU A 74 15.41 0.34 9.10
C GLU A 74 13.90 0.51 8.92
N PHE A 75 13.26 -0.35 8.14
CA PHE A 75 11.81 -0.29 7.92
C PHE A 75 11.03 -0.51 9.21
N LEU A 76 11.48 -1.44 10.05
CA LEU A 76 10.86 -1.69 11.35
C LEU A 76 11.05 -0.50 12.29
N ASP A 77 12.25 0.08 12.36
CA ASP A 77 12.50 1.26 13.19
C ASP A 77 11.63 2.45 12.77
N GLN A 78 11.43 2.64 11.46
CA GLN A 78 10.55 3.66 10.93
C GLN A 78 9.08 3.37 11.28
N ALA A 79 8.64 2.13 11.13
CA ALA A 79 7.27 1.72 11.46
C ALA A 79 6.98 1.90 12.96
N GLU A 80 7.89 1.48 13.84
CA GLU A 80 7.77 1.67 15.29
C GLU A 80 7.73 3.14 15.66
N ARG A 81 8.59 3.98 15.05
CA ARG A 81 8.56 5.43 15.27
C ARG A 81 7.22 6.03 14.89
N LEU A 82 6.67 5.65 13.74
CA LEU A 82 5.34 6.11 13.30
C LEU A 82 4.23 5.60 14.23
N GLN A 83 4.35 4.37 14.72
CA GLN A 83 3.40 3.81 15.68
C GLN A 83 3.41 4.59 17.00
N ARG A 84 4.59 4.89 17.57
CA ARG A 84 4.72 5.69 18.80
C ARG A 84 4.09 7.08 18.66
N ILE A 85 4.17 7.69 17.47
CA ILE A 85 3.50 8.98 17.20
C ILE A 85 1.97 8.83 17.23
N ARG A 86 1.43 7.74 16.68
CA ARG A 86 -0.02 7.49 16.59
C ARG A 86 -0.63 7.01 17.91
N GLN A 87 0.09 6.13 18.61
CA GLN A 87 -0.32 5.42 19.82
C GLN A 87 0.83 5.45 20.83
N PRO A 88 1.05 6.60 21.50
CA PRO A 88 2.03 6.67 22.57
C PRO A 88 1.60 5.77 23.72
N ALA A 89 2.56 5.18 24.42
CA ALA A 89 2.29 4.34 25.58
C ALA A 89 1.60 5.14 26.70
N LEU A 90 0.96 4.44 27.63
CA LEU A 90 0.32 5.06 28.78
C LEU A 90 1.39 5.83 29.60
N GLY A 91 1.29 7.16 29.64
CA GLY A 91 2.26 8.04 30.31
C GLY A 91 3.24 8.76 29.37
N GLU A 92 3.34 8.37 28.10
CA GLU A 92 4.16 9.09 27.11
C GLU A 92 3.43 10.32 26.54
N LYS A 93 4.17 11.42 26.38
CA LYS A 93 3.64 12.63 25.76
C LYS A 93 3.32 12.33 24.29
N ARG A 94 2.10 12.67 23.85
CA ARG A 94 1.71 12.56 22.43
C ARG A 94 2.58 13.51 21.60
N ILE A 95 3.47 12.95 20.78
CA ILE A 95 4.38 13.72 19.91
C ILE A 95 3.62 14.31 18.71
N GLY A 96 2.50 13.69 18.30
CA GLY A 96 1.66 14.17 17.20
C GLY A 96 0.66 15.26 17.64
N LYS A 97 0.67 16.41 16.95
CA LYS A 97 -0.40 17.42 17.04
C LYS A 97 -1.69 16.84 16.44
N LYS A 98 -2.60 16.34 17.28
CA LYS A 98 -3.98 16.11 16.83
C LYS A 98 -4.57 17.46 16.40
N SER A 99 -5.20 17.51 15.23
CA SER A 99 -5.95 18.69 14.80
C SER A 99 -6.96 19.05 15.90
N SER A 100 -6.79 20.21 16.52
CA SER A 100 -7.74 20.77 17.50
C SER A 100 -9.03 21.26 16.85
N ARG A 101 -9.12 21.21 15.52
CA ARG A 101 -10.27 21.68 14.76
C ARG A 101 -11.49 20.83 15.14
N GLN A 102 -12.35 21.40 15.98
CA GLN A 102 -13.71 20.93 16.16
C GLN A 102 -14.48 21.19 14.86
N THR A 103 -14.31 20.33 13.86
CA THR A 103 -15.24 20.31 12.73
C THR A 103 -16.53 19.67 13.22
N ARG A 104 -17.59 20.49 13.35
CA ARG A 104 -18.94 19.99 13.56
C ARG A 104 -19.25 19.06 12.39
N LYS A 105 -19.31 17.74 12.64
CA LYS A 105 -19.66 16.76 11.61
C LYS A 105 -20.99 17.19 11.02
N ARG A 106 -21.02 17.49 9.72
CA ARG A 106 -22.27 17.78 9.02
C ARG A 106 -23.07 16.48 9.05
N LYS A 107 -24.24 16.48 9.72
CA LYS A 107 -25.15 15.34 9.66
C LYS A 107 -25.48 15.10 8.19
N ARG A 108 -25.24 13.88 7.69
CA ARG A 108 -25.78 13.48 6.39
C ARG A 108 -27.30 13.59 6.50
N ARG A 109 -27.96 14.13 5.47
CA ARG A 109 -29.42 13.99 5.38
C ARG A 109 -29.70 12.49 5.31
N SER A 110 -30.72 12.02 6.03
CA SER A 110 -31.09 10.59 6.02
C SER A 110 -31.18 10.12 4.58
N THR A 111 -30.46 9.06 4.24
CA THR A 111 -30.67 8.38 2.96
C THR A 111 -32.10 7.83 3.00
N PRO A 112 -32.98 8.23 2.06
CA PRO A 112 -34.29 7.61 1.95
C PRO A 112 -34.12 6.11 1.73
N PRO A 113 -35.03 5.27 2.25
CA PRO A 113 -35.03 3.85 1.92
C PRO A 113 -35.06 3.68 0.39
N GLU A 114 -34.38 2.65 -0.09
CA GLU A 114 -34.36 2.30 -1.50
C GLU A 114 -35.79 1.98 -1.95
N GLN A 115 -36.37 2.87 -2.75
CA GLN A 115 -37.67 2.69 -3.35
C GLN A 115 -37.44 2.31 -4.81
N LEU A 116 -37.64 1.02 -5.10
CA LEU A 116 -37.69 0.46 -6.44
C LEU A 116 -39.06 0.79 -7.05
N SER A 117 -39.29 2.05 -7.42
CA SER A 117 -40.46 2.43 -8.23
C SER A 117 -40.07 2.51 -9.70
N SER A 118 -40.96 2.02 -10.58
CA SER A 118 -40.76 2.05 -12.04
C SER A 118 -40.61 3.48 -12.60
N ASP A 119 -41.18 4.48 -11.93
CA ASP A 119 -40.99 5.89 -12.29
C ASP A 119 -39.55 6.35 -12.06
N ARG A 120 -38.87 5.86 -11.01
CA ARG A 120 -37.47 6.20 -10.73
C ARG A 120 -36.51 5.58 -11.74
N GLU A 121 -36.80 4.35 -12.17
CA GLU A 121 -36.02 3.64 -13.20
C GLU A 121 -36.00 4.45 -14.52
N ARG A 122 -37.12 5.06 -14.89
CA ARG A 122 -37.18 5.97 -16.05
C ARG A 122 -36.32 7.22 -15.84
N ASP A 123 -36.31 7.78 -14.63
CA ASP A 123 -35.49 8.95 -14.32
C ASP A 123 -33.99 8.63 -14.36
N PHE A 124 -33.58 7.46 -13.87
CA PHE A 124 -32.19 6.99 -13.96
C PHE A 124 -31.77 6.78 -15.42
N ARG A 125 -32.60 6.11 -16.22
CA ARG A 125 -32.33 5.90 -17.65
C ARG A 125 -32.21 7.22 -18.44
N ASN A 126 -33.05 8.20 -18.12
CA ASN A 126 -32.98 9.54 -18.70
C ASN A 126 -31.72 10.30 -18.26
N ALA A 127 -31.23 10.08 -17.04
CA ALA A 127 -30.00 10.68 -16.55
C ALA A 127 -28.76 10.05 -17.21
N GLU A 128 -28.73 8.73 -17.37
CA GLU A 128 -27.65 8.00 -18.04
C GLU A 128 -27.52 8.43 -19.52
N SER A 129 -28.62 8.47 -20.27
CA SER A 129 -28.65 8.95 -21.66
C SER A 129 -28.14 10.39 -21.80
N LYS A 130 -28.43 11.28 -20.83
CA LYS A 130 -27.95 12.67 -20.84
C LYS A 130 -26.44 12.79 -20.59
N VAL A 131 -25.86 11.87 -19.83
CA VAL A 131 -24.41 11.84 -19.59
C VAL A 131 -23.69 11.24 -20.78
N GLU A 132 -24.25 10.18 -21.37
CA GLU A 132 -23.69 9.53 -22.57
C GLU A 132 -23.63 10.49 -23.78
N GLY A 133 -24.63 11.36 -23.94
CA GLY A 133 -24.57 12.43 -24.96
C GLY A 133 -23.50 13.51 -24.72
N ARG A 134 -22.97 13.65 -23.50
CA ARG A 134 -21.91 14.63 -23.16
C ARG A 134 -20.51 14.07 -23.32
N THR A 135 -20.32 12.75 -23.16
CA THR A 135 -19.02 12.09 -23.37
C THR A 135 -18.64 11.93 -24.84
N VAL A 136 -19.59 12.18 -25.75
CA VAL A 136 -19.36 12.16 -27.22
C VAL A 136 -18.96 13.54 -27.77
N VAL A 137 -19.02 14.60 -26.95
CA VAL A 137 -18.41 15.88 -27.34
C VAL A 137 -16.90 15.75 -27.15
N GLU A 138 -16.25 15.49 -28.28
CA GLU A 138 -14.80 15.47 -28.55
C GLU A 138 -13.93 16.09 -27.45
N ASP A 139 -13.14 15.26 -26.76
CA ASP A 139 -11.89 15.69 -26.10
C ASP A 139 -10.89 16.11 -27.19
N GLY A 140 -11.17 17.22 -27.87
CA GLY A 140 -10.33 17.81 -28.92
C GLY A 140 -9.08 18.52 -28.37
N ASP A 141 -8.98 18.67 -27.05
CA ASP A 141 -7.93 19.44 -26.39
C ASP A 141 -6.74 18.59 -25.92
N PHE A 142 -6.75 17.28 -26.19
CA PHE A 142 -5.62 16.40 -25.82
C PHE A 142 -4.47 16.52 -26.84
N GLU A 143 -3.62 17.53 -26.67
CA GLU A 143 -2.36 17.60 -27.39
C GLU A 143 -1.35 16.60 -26.80
N HIS A 144 -1.00 15.57 -27.58
CA HIS A 144 0.18 14.74 -27.36
C HIS A 144 1.43 15.65 -27.45
N ARG A 145 1.90 16.18 -26.33
CA ARG A 145 3.22 16.82 -26.28
C ARG A 145 4.29 15.75 -26.45
N THR A 146 4.77 15.60 -27.68
CA THR A 146 6.07 15.00 -27.96
C THR A 146 7.14 15.77 -27.20
N ARG A 147 8.00 14.99 -26.56
CA ARG A 147 8.98 15.42 -25.57
C ARG A 147 10.19 16.05 -26.27
N GLU A 148 10.11 17.31 -26.67
CA GLU A 148 11.29 18.12 -26.99
C GLU A 148 11.07 19.58 -26.55
N GLY A 149 12.03 20.13 -25.80
CA GLY A 149 12.10 21.55 -25.48
C GLY A 149 11.60 21.93 -24.09
N ILE A 150 12.55 22.12 -23.18
CA ILE A 150 12.39 22.85 -21.92
C ILE A 150 12.00 24.29 -22.25
N ASP A 151 10.87 24.76 -21.71
CA ASP A 151 10.70 26.14 -21.29
C ASP A 151 9.54 26.23 -20.28
N ILE A 152 9.86 26.69 -19.07
CA ILE A 152 8.92 26.86 -17.95
C ILE A 152 8.35 28.28 -18.04
N PRO A 153 7.05 28.48 -18.32
CA PRO A 153 6.48 29.81 -18.19
C PRO A 153 6.21 30.14 -16.71
N GLU A 154 6.74 31.29 -16.33
CA GLU A 154 6.72 31.93 -15.02
C GLU A 154 5.30 32.13 -14.46
N ARG A 155 5.04 31.58 -13.26
CA ARG A 155 3.77 31.79 -12.54
C ARG A 155 3.64 33.25 -12.10
N ARG A 156 2.91 34.06 -12.85
CA ARG A 156 2.42 35.37 -12.39
C ARG A 156 1.52 35.20 -11.16
N GLN A 157 2.05 35.53 -9.98
CA GLN A 157 1.26 35.65 -8.75
C GLN A 157 0.50 36.98 -8.77
N SER A 158 -0.81 36.92 -9.05
CA SER A 158 -1.71 38.06 -8.87
C SER A 158 -1.89 38.33 -7.36
N ARG A 159 -1.12 39.30 -6.83
CA ARG A 159 -1.34 39.87 -5.49
C ARG A 159 -2.64 40.68 -5.49
N ARG A 160 -3.68 40.14 -4.86
CA ARG A 160 -4.93 40.86 -4.57
C ARG A 160 -4.71 41.71 -3.31
N MET A 161 -4.34 42.99 -3.48
CA MET A 161 -4.28 43.97 -2.40
C MET A 161 -5.69 44.22 -1.86
N ARG A 162 -5.89 44.07 -0.55
CA ARG A 162 -7.10 44.54 0.14
C ARG A 162 -6.82 45.94 0.67
N LEU A 163 -7.57 46.93 0.20
CA LEU A 163 -7.62 48.27 0.78
C LEU A 163 -8.41 48.20 2.09
N ILE A 164 -7.82 48.72 3.17
CA ILE A 164 -8.50 48.96 4.44
C ILE A 164 -9.00 50.41 4.40
N PRO A 165 -10.31 50.67 4.55
CA PRO A 165 -10.79 52.03 4.72
C PRO A 165 -10.58 52.50 6.17
N SER A 166 -10.13 53.75 6.27
CA SER A 166 -9.96 54.56 7.48
C SER A 166 -11.27 54.96 8.13
#